data_AF-A0A4Q5BDF1-F1
#
_entry.id   AF-A0A4Q5BDF1-F1
#
_cell.length_a   1.000
_cell.length_b   1.000
_cell.length_c   1.000
_cell.angle_alpha   90.00
_cell.angle_beta   90.00
_cell.angle_gamma   90.00
#
_symmetry.space_group_name_H-M   'P 1'
#
loop_
_entity.id
_entity.type
_entity.pdbx_description
1 polymer ?
#
loop_
_entity_poly.entity_id
_entity_poly.type
_entity_poly.pdbx_seq_one_letter_code
_entity_poly.pdbx_strand_id
1 'polypeptide(L)'
;MIDNVNHPQHYERGPFECINLTELYDFCLGNAIKYVWRHQSKGHALEDLAKAKWYVEREAKNLNSVICEPAQWMSRRYRLLRKLEQVNHAGARDFWSHLRVGSLAHMAADLETMMLQVQEVERGHHQA
;
A
#
# COMPACT_ATOMS: atom_id res chain seq x y z
N MET A 1 24.91 -5.81 -13.68
CA MET A 1 24.76 -4.36 -13.47
C MET A 1 23.37 -4.13 -12.93
N ILE A 2 23.22 -3.39 -11.82
CA ILE A 2 21.91 -3.05 -11.26
C ILE A 2 21.35 -1.89 -12.09
N ASP A 3 20.23 -2.10 -12.77
CA ASP A 3 19.54 -1.04 -13.50
C ASP A 3 18.62 -0.28 -12.55
N ASN A 4 19.15 0.77 -11.92
CA ASN A 4 18.39 1.60 -10.98
C ASN A 4 17.22 2.36 -11.60
N VAL A 5 17.08 2.37 -12.93
CA VAL A 5 16.01 3.08 -13.64
C VAL A 5 14.90 2.12 -14.02
N ASN A 6 15.23 1.00 -14.68
CA ASN A 6 14.22 0.05 -15.15
C ASN A 6 13.90 -1.04 -14.12
N HIS A 7 14.83 -1.37 -13.22
CA HIS A 7 14.67 -2.41 -12.19
C HIS A 7 15.32 -1.99 -10.85
N PRO A 8 14.79 -0.97 -10.14
CA PRO A 8 15.41 -0.51 -8.91
C PRO A 8 15.30 -1.62 -7.84
N GLN A 9 16.44 -2.06 -7.30
CA GLN A 9 16.56 -3.20 -6.36
C GLN A 9 15.64 -3.11 -5.12
N HIS A 10 15.19 -1.90 -4.76
CA HIS A 10 14.29 -1.69 -3.63
C HIS A 10 12.80 -1.91 -3.95
N TYR A 11 12.43 -2.14 -5.22
CA TYR A 11 11.07 -2.54 -5.65
C TYR A 11 10.94 -4.05 -5.95
N GLU A 12 12.04 -4.80 -5.95
CA GLU A 12 12.07 -6.26 -6.21
C GLU A 12 11.63 -7.12 -5.01
N ARG A 13 11.32 -6.51 -3.86
CA ARG A 13 10.94 -7.25 -2.63
C ARG A 13 9.50 -7.75 -2.62
N GLY A 14 8.74 -7.54 -3.70
CA GLY A 14 7.36 -8.00 -3.82
C GLY A 14 7.21 -9.13 -4.85
N PRO A 15 6.03 -9.75 -4.95
CA PRO A 15 5.77 -10.83 -5.91
C PRO A 15 5.79 -10.38 -7.39
N PHE A 16 5.93 -9.08 -7.65
CA PHE A 16 6.07 -8.41 -8.95
C PHE A 16 6.58 -6.97 -8.68
N GLU A 17 6.82 -6.15 -9.71
CA GLU A 17 7.28 -4.77 -9.52
C GLU A 17 6.14 -3.82 -9.12
N CYS A 18 6.37 -2.94 -8.15
CA CYS A 18 5.35 -1.98 -7.67
C CYS A 18 4.64 -1.23 -8.81
N ILE A 19 5.39 -0.84 -9.85
CA ILE A 19 4.85 -0.10 -11.00
C ILE A 19 3.74 -0.86 -11.73
N ASN A 20 3.81 -2.20 -11.80
CA ASN A 20 2.81 -3.03 -12.48
C ASN A 20 1.41 -2.92 -11.85
N LEU A 21 1.33 -2.50 -10.58
CA LEU A 21 0.06 -2.23 -9.92
C LEU A 21 -0.24 -0.73 -9.91
N THR A 22 0.72 0.14 -9.57
CA THR A 22 0.45 1.58 -9.43
C THR A 22 0.03 2.25 -10.74
N GLU A 23 0.49 1.75 -11.89
CA GLU A 23 0.07 2.25 -13.22
C GLU A 23 -1.41 2.00 -13.53
N LEU A 24 -2.07 1.09 -12.78
CA LEU A 24 -3.49 0.76 -12.95
C LEU A 24 -4.41 1.66 -12.11
N TYR A 25 -3.86 2.66 -11.43
CA TYR A 25 -4.58 3.56 -10.52
C TYR A 25 -4.24 5.02 -10.82
N ASP A 26 -5.19 5.90 -10.51
CA ASP A 26 -4.98 7.33 -10.58
C ASP A 26 -3.98 7.81 -9.52
N PHE A 27 -3.58 9.08 -9.64
CA PHE A 27 -2.47 9.67 -8.89
C PHE A 27 -2.50 9.38 -7.38
N CYS A 28 -3.64 9.54 -6.72
CA CYS A 28 -3.71 9.36 -5.27
C CYS A 28 -3.50 7.90 -4.87
N LEU A 29 -4.28 6.98 -5.43
CA LEU A 29 -4.21 5.57 -5.07
C LEU A 29 -2.89 4.92 -5.52
N GLY A 30 -2.36 5.31 -6.68
CA GLY A 30 -1.02 4.90 -7.12
C GLY A 30 0.06 5.33 -6.13
N ASN A 31 -0.01 6.55 -5.58
CA ASN A 31 0.90 6.97 -4.53
C ASN A 31 0.69 6.21 -3.22
N ALA A 32 -0.57 6.03 -2.78
CA ALA A 32 -0.86 5.26 -1.57
C ALA A 32 -0.26 3.86 -1.62
N ILE A 33 -0.45 3.14 -2.73
CA ILE A 33 0.14 1.82 -2.98
C ILE A 33 1.66 1.88 -2.87
N LYS A 34 2.33 2.85 -3.53
CA LYS A 34 3.79 3.01 -3.48
C LYS A 34 4.32 3.20 -2.05
N TYR A 35 3.61 3.97 -1.23
CA TYR A 35 4.00 4.21 0.16
C TYR A 35 3.82 2.96 1.04
N VAL A 36 2.69 2.25 0.92
CA VAL A 36 2.50 0.95 1.59
C VAL A 36 3.54 -0.06 1.13
N TRP A 37 3.87 -0.09 -0.16
CA TRP A 37 4.84 -1.05 -0.71
C TRP A 37 6.23 -0.94 -0.07
N ARG A 38 6.68 0.29 0.22
CA ARG A 38 8.08 0.57 0.56
C ARG A 38 8.36 0.84 2.04
N HIS A 39 7.33 0.97 2.89
CA HIS A 39 7.49 1.44 4.26
C HIS A 39 8.49 0.61 5.09
N GLN A 40 8.60 -0.70 4.83
CA GLN A 40 9.55 -1.59 5.50
C GLN A 40 11.01 -1.48 5.01
N SER A 41 11.27 -0.73 3.93
CA SER A 41 12.59 -0.72 3.26
C SER A 41 13.40 0.56 3.45
N LYS A 42 12.75 1.68 3.80
CA LYS A 42 13.35 3.03 3.75
C LYS A 42 13.70 3.62 5.12
N GLY A 43 13.46 2.90 6.22
CA GLY A 43 13.78 3.35 7.58
C GLY A 43 12.83 4.42 8.14
N HIS A 44 11.78 4.79 7.41
CA HIS A 44 10.80 5.81 7.80
C HIS A 44 9.36 5.26 7.67
N ALA A 45 9.12 4.09 8.27
CA ALA A 45 7.87 3.34 8.12
C ALA A 45 6.64 4.18 8.49
N LEU A 46 6.68 4.88 9.63
CA LEU A 46 5.56 5.70 10.10
C LEU A 46 5.23 6.85 9.13
N GLU A 47 6.24 7.54 8.60
CA GLU A 47 6.06 8.63 7.64
C GLU A 47 5.50 8.13 6.30
N ASP A 48 6.00 6.99 5.81
CA ASP A 48 5.48 6.38 4.59
C ASP A 48 4.00 5.97 4.76
N LEU A 49 3.63 5.32 5.87
CA LEU A 49 2.24 4.94 6.15
C LEU A 49 1.32 6.16 6.32
N ALA A 50 1.79 7.21 7.00
CA ALA A 50 1.05 8.47 7.12
C ALA A 50 0.80 9.14 5.76
N LYS A 51 1.80 9.11 4.86
CA LYS A 51 1.63 9.59 3.48
C LYS A 51 0.64 8.73 2.70
N ALA A 52 0.69 7.40 2.83
CA ALA A 52 -0.29 6.52 2.20
C ALA A 52 -1.72 6.90 2.64
N LYS A 53 -1.93 7.10 3.94
CA LYS A 53 -3.22 7.47 4.51
C LYS A 53 -3.70 8.81 3.97
N TRP A 54 -2.82 9.81 3.93
CA TRP A 54 -3.13 11.12 3.38
C TRP A 54 -3.62 11.04 1.91
N TYR A 55 -3.00 10.20 1.08
CA TYR A 55 -3.45 9.99 -0.30
C TYR A 55 -4.81 9.28 -0.38
N VAL A 56 -5.07 8.28 0.47
CA VAL A 56 -6.38 7.60 0.53
C VAL A 56 -7.49 8.56 0.96
N GLU A 57 -7.25 9.36 2.01
CA GLU A 57 -8.21 10.36 2.47
C GLU A 57 -8.44 11.47 1.43
N ARG A 58 -7.39 11.87 0.70
CA ARG A 58 -7.51 12.84 -0.38
C ARG A 58 -8.36 12.30 -1.52
N GLU A 59 -8.19 11.03 -1.88
CA GLU A 59 -9.04 10.38 -2.88
C GLU A 59 -10.51 10.36 -2.45
N ALA A 60 -10.78 10.00 -1.19
CA ALA A 60 -12.13 9.99 -0.63
C ALA A 60 -12.79 11.39 -0.64
N LYS A 61 -12.00 12.45 -0.49
CA LYS A 61 -12.47 13.84 -0.56
C LYS A 61 -12.70 14.33 -2.00
N ASN A 62 -11.89 13.90 -2.95
CA ASN A 62 -11.93 14.39 -4.33
C ASN A 62 -13.20 13.94 -5.09
N LEU A 63 -13.73 12.75 -4.80
CA LEU A 63 -14.73 12.11 -5.66
C LEU A 63 -16.20 12.33 -5.21
N ASN A 64 -16.47 13.00 -4.08
CA ASN A 64 -17.76 12.87 -3.37
C ASN A 64 -18.19 11.40 -3.17
N SER A 65 -17.27 10.45 -3.34
CA SER A 65 -17.49 9.01 -3.37
C SER A 65 -16.60 8.37 -2.32
N VAL A 66 -17.21 7.58 -1.46
CA VAL A 66 -16.53 6.80 -0.39
C VAL A 66 -15.91 5.52 -0.97
N ILE A 67 -16.02 5.30 -2.28
CA ILE A 67 -15.70 4.05 -2.97
C ILE A 67 -14.78 4.34 -4.18
N CYS A 68 -13.73 3.53 -4.32
CA CYS A 68 -12.98 3.36 -5.55
C CYS A 68 -13.55 2.17 -6.34
N GLU A 69 -13.54 2.22 -7.67
CA GLU A 69 -14.02 1.10 -8.50
C GLU A 69 -13.36 -0.23 -8.10
N PRO A 70 -14.14 -1.23 -7.64
CA PRO A 70 -13.60 -2.50 -7.20
C PRO A 70 -12.91 -3.22 -8.36
N ALA A 71 -11.88 -4.00 -8.04
CA ALA A 71 -11.19 -4.77 -9.06
C ALA A 71 -12.13 -5.86 -9.62
N GLN A 72 -12.49 -5.73 -10.89
CA GLN A 72 -13.32 -6.71 -11.59
C GLN A 72 -12.71 -8.10 -11.50
N TRP A 73 -13.55 -9.11 -11.27
CA TRP A 73 -13.12 -10.50 -11.14
C TRP A 73 -12.26 -10.93 -12.34
N MET A 74 -11.15 -11.62 -12.06
CA MET A 74 -10.12 -12.03 -13.04
C MET A 74 -9.40 -10.91 -13.82
N SER A 75 -9.67 -9.63 -13.57
CA SER A 75 -8.87 -8.55 -14.17
C SER A 75 -7.39 -8.61 -13.75
N ARG A 76 -6.52 -7.93 -14.49
CA ARG A 76 -5.10 -7.77 -14.12
C ARG A 76 -4.97 -7.21 -12.69
N ARG A 77 -5.72 -6.13 -12.38
CA ARG A 77 -5.79 -5.51 -11.05
C ARG A 77 -6.17 -6.53 -9.96
N TYR A 78 -7.22 -7.32 -10.21
CA TYR A 78 -7.67 -8.36 -9.28
C TYR A 78 -6.57 -9.39 -8.98
N ARG A 79 -5.93 -9.94 -10.02
CA ARG A 79 -4.89 -10.98 -9.84
C ARG A 79 -3.68 -10.46 -9.06
N LEU A 80 -3.26 -9.23 -9.35
CA LEU A 80 -2.15 -8.59 -8.64
C LEU A 80 -2.48 -8.37 -7.16
N LEU A 81 -3.67 -7.84 -6.84
CA LEU A 81 -4.08 -7.63 -5.44
C LEU A 81 -4.26 -8.94 -4.67
N ARG A 82 -4.85 -9.97 -5.31
CA ARG A 82 -4.94 -11.31 -4.68
C ARG A 82 -3.56 -11.90 -4.39
N LYS A 83 -2.58 -11.69 -5.28
CA LYS A 83 -1.20 -12.13 -5.06
C LYS A 83 -0.61 -11.45 -3.81
N LEU A 84 -0.77 -10.13 -3.67
CA LEU A 84 -0.29 -9.37 -2.50
C LEU A 84 -0.98 -9.81 -1.19
N GLU A 85 -2.29 -10.03 -1.22
CA GLU A 85 -3.10 -10.55 -0.11
C GLU A 85 -2.59 -11.92 0.36
N GLN A 86 -2.34 -12.84 -0.59
CA GLN A 86 -1.86 -14.20 -0.32
C GLN A 86 -0.48 -14.23 0.33
N VAL A 87 0.46 -13.42 -0.19
CA VAL A 87 1.83 -13.38 0.34
C VAL A 87 1.99 -12.43 1.54
N ASN A 88 0.91 -11.75 1.94
CA ASN A 88 0.93 -10.70 2.97
C ASN A 88 2.05 -9.67 2.72
N HIS A 89 2.15 -9.18 1.49
CA HIS A 89 3.24 -8.27 1.11
C HIS A 89 3.25 -7.05 2.02
N ALA A 90 4.44 -6.70 2.53
CA ALA A 90 4.65 -5.61 3.48
C ALA A 90 3.78 -5.70 4.76
N GLY A 91 3.31 -6.89 5.14
CA GLY A 91 2.42 -7.06 6.31
C GLY A 91 1.05 -6.39 6.16
N ALA A 92 0.65 -6.03 4.93
CA ALA A 92 -0.51 -5.19 4.64
C ALA A 92 -1.68 -5.96 4.00
N ARG A 93 -1.90 -7.23 4.37
CA ARG A 93 -2.95 -8.09 3.78
C ARG A 93 -4.31 -7.39 3.68
N ASP A 94 -4.77 -6.79 4.76
CA ASP A 94 -6.11 -6.19 4.84
C ASP A 94 -6.22 -4.97 3.94
N PHE A 95 -5.17 -4.14 3.89
CA PHE A 95 -5.09 -3.02 2.94
C PHE A 95 -5.22 -3.49 1.48
N TRP A 96 -4.53 -4.57 1.09
CA TRP A 96 -4.64 -5.12 -0.27
C TRP A 96 -6.04 -5.67 -0.57
N SER A 97 -6.68 -6.28 0.43
CA SER A 97 -8.06 -6.77 0.34
C SER A 97 -9.05 -5.61 0.17
N HIS A 98 -8.93 -4.55 0.98
CA HIS A 98 -9.82 -3.39 0.94
C HIS A 98 -9.61 -2.54 -0.31
N LEU A 99 -8.38 -2.42 -0.81
CA LEU A 99 -8.10 -1.83 -2.12
C LEU A 99 -8.73 -2.63 -3.26
N ARG A 100 -8.80 -3.97 -3.14
CA ARG A 100 -9.44 -4.84 -4.15
C ARG A 100 -10.96 -4.67 -4.18
N VAL A 101 -11.60 -4.51 -3.02
CA VAL A 101 -13.05 -4.26 -2.94
C VAL A 101 -13.40 -2.78 -3.05
N GLY A 102 -12.42 -1.89 -3.11
CA GLY A 102 -12.62 -0.46 -3.35
C GLY A 102 -13.02 0.35 -2.13
N SER A 103 -12.78 -0.15 -0.91
CA SER A 103 -13.24 0.52 0.31
C SER A 103 -12.19 1.47 0.90
N LEU A 104 -12.30 2.76 0.57
CA LEU A 104 -11.35 3.78 1.04
C LEU A 104 -11.35 3.95 2.57
N ALA A 105 -12.51 3.82 3.21
CA ALA A 105 -12.64 3.92 4.66
C ALA A 105 -11.87 2.81 5.39
N HIS A 106 -12.04 1.55 4.95
CA HIS A 106 -11.32 0.44 5.54
C HIS A 106 -9.82 0.51 5.24
N MET A 107 -9.42 0.91 4.02
CA MET A 107 -8.01 1.15 3.71
C MET A 107 -7.37 2.17 4.66
N ALA A 108 -8.08 3.25 5.01
CA ALA A 108 -7.56 4.24 5.96
C ALA A 108 -7.42 3.67 7.38
N ALA A 109 -8.38 2.86 7.83
CA ALA A 109 -8.33 2.18 9.13
C ALA A 109 -7.20 1.12 9.20
N ASP A 110 -6.95 0.40 8.11
CA ASP A 110 -5.82 -0.54 8.03
C ASP A 110 -4.50 0.21 8.22
N LEU A 111 -4.34 1.37 7.57
CA LEU A 111 -3.15 2.20 7.68
C LEU A 111 -2.96 2.75 9.10
N GLU A 112 -4.02 3.17 9.78
CA GLU A 112 -3.95 3.57 11.19
C GLU A 112 -3.48 2.40 12.07
N THR A 113 -4.03 1.21 11.86
CA THR A 113 -3.63 0.00 12.59
C THR A 113 -2.16 -0.33 12.37
N MET A 114 -1.69 -0.28 11.12
CA MET A 114 -0.29 -0.48 10.79
C MET A 114 0.63 0.57 11.43
N MET A 115 0.20 1.83 11.48
CA MET A 115 0.98 2.90 12.14
C MET A 115 1.12 2.66 13.64
N LEU A 116 0.06 2.22 14.31
CA LEU A 116 0.11 1.87 15.74
C LEU A 116 1.09 0.72 16.00
N GLN A 117 1.06 -0.32 15.17
CA GLN A 117 2.00 -1.45 15.28
C GLN A 117 3.45 -1.01 15.13
N VAL A 118 3.74 -0.13 14.15
CA VAL A 118 5.09 0.42 13.97
C VAL A 118 5.55 1.20 15.21
N GLN A 119 4.67 2.02 15.79
CA GLN A 119 4.98 2.79 17.00
C GLN A 119 5.21 1.89 18.23
N GLU A 120 4.46 0.80 18.37
CA GLU A 120 4.65 -0.17 19.45
C GLU A 120 6.00 -0.88 19.35
N VAL A 121 6.37 -1.32 18.14
CA VAL A 121 7.67 -1.92 17.87
C VAL A 121 8.80 -0.94 18.19
N GLU A 122 8.71 0.31 17.71
CA GLU A 122 9.68 1.34 18.02
C GLU A 122 9.81 1.57 19.54
N ARG A 123 8.70 1.66 20.28
CA ARG A 123 8.73 1.83 21.74
C ARG A 123 9.34 0.63 22.48
N GLY A 124 9.04 -0.60 22.04
CA GLY A 124 9.62 -1.82 22.62
C GLY A 124 11.14 -1.89 22.47
N HIS A 125 11.68 -1.40 21.36
CA HIS A 125 13.13 -1.31 21.14
C HIS A 125 13.85 -0.27 22.03
N HIS A 126 13.14 0.74 22.55
CA HIS A 126 13.73 1.74 23.45
C HIS A 126 13.71 1.30 24.93
N GLN A 127 13.01 0.22 25.26
CA GLN A 127 12.87 -0.29 26.63
C GLN A 127 13.70 -1.55 26.91
N ALA A 128 14.41 -2.09 25.91
CA ALA A 128 15.29 -3.26 26.00
C ALA A 128 16.76 -2.86 25.87
#